data_AF-A0AAJ5I2G5-F1
#
_entry.id   AF-A0AAJ5I2G5-F1
#
_cell.length_a   1.000
_cell.length_b   1.000
_cell.length_c   1.000
_cell.angle_alpha   90.00
_cell.angle_beta   90.00
_cell.angle_gamma   90.00
#
_symmetry.space_group_name_H-M   'P 1'
#
loop_
_entity.id
_entity.type
_entity.pdbx_description
1 polymer ?
#
loop_
_entity_poly.entity_id
_entity_poly.type
_entity_poly.pdbx_seq_one_letter_code
_entity_poly.pdbx_strand_id
1 'polypeptide(L)'
;MAILAIDVSKNYLSFFSDFIGSGTVENSPQGIVELFNKAFASSSDFSLVLESTGVFSFNVANFFFQNNVPVFWVKTDNIKLYRKILNRPKTDKIDAELIFSIASKFPESLVPFVNNSYIISELRNLTRLYLKFNEDIARLKLRRFSLFP
;
A
#
# COMPACT_ATOMS: atom_id res chain seq x y z
N MET A 1 -15.57 7.75 -13.66
CA MET A 1 -14.58 7.04 -12.84
C MET A 1 -15.15 6.69 -11.48
N ALA A 2 -15.49 5.42 -11.29
CA ALA A 2 -15.99 4.90 -10.02
C ALA A 2 -14.83 4.70 -9.02
N ILE A 3 -15.13 4.63 -7.72
CA ILE A 3 -14.11 4.47 -6.68
C ILE A 3 -14.28 3.11 -5.99
N LEU A 4 -13.20 2.34 -5.95
CA LEU A 4 -13.05 1.18 -5.10
C LEU A 4 -12.15 1.55 -3.93
N ALA A 5 -12.70 1.61 -2.73
CA ALA A 5 -11.93 1.86 -1.52
C ALA A 5 -11.58 0.54 -0.84
N ILE A 6 -10.32 0.34 -0.46
CA ILE A 6 -9.86 -0.85 0.25
C ILE A 6 -9.12 -0.46 1.52
N ASP A 7 -9.54 -1.07 2.63
CA ASP A 7 -8.74 -1.16 3.85
C ASP A 7 -8.02 -2.51 3.90
N VAL A 8 -6.70 -2.47 4.10
CA VAL A 8 -5.82 -3.62 3.96
C VAL A 8 -5.34 -4.07 5.34
N SER A 9 -5.78 -5.25 5.76
CA SER A 9 -5.26 -5.93 6.94
C SER A 9 -4.30 -7.06 6.56
N LYS A 10 -3.64 -7.65 7.55
CA LYS A 10 -2.73 -8.80 7.32
C LYS A 10 -3.43 -9.98 6.66
N ASN A 11 -4.69 -10.25 7.00
CA ASN A 11 -5.40 -11.48 6.60
C ASN A 11 -6.54 -11.22 5.61
N TYR A 12 -7.09 -10.01 5.58
CA TYR A 12 -8.29 -9.68 4.80
C TYR A 12 -8.17 -8.31 4.16
N LEU A 13 -8.86 -8.14 3.03
CA LEU A 13 -9.09 -6.86 2.37
C LEU A 13 -10.57 -6.50 2.55
N SER A 14 -10.85 -5.45 3.31
CA SER A 14 -12.20 -4.91 3.44
C SER A 14 -12.40 -3.88 2.35
N PHE A 15 -13.46 -3.99 1.56
CA PHE A 15 -13.71 -3.04 0.47
C PHE A 15 -15.08 -2.37 0.59
N PHE A 16 -15.16 -1.17 0.03
CA PHE A 16 -16.39 -0.42 -0.17
C PHE A 16 -16.38 0.28 -1.52
N SER A 17 -17.51 0.27 -2.20
CA SER A 17 -17.73 0.94 -3.47
C SER A 17 -19.22 1.11 -3.75
N ASP A 18 -19.59 2.18 -4.44
CA ASP A 18 -20.98 2.42 -4.87
C ASP A 18 -21.46 1.44 -5.95
N PHE A 19 -20.56 0.76 -6.67
CA PHE A 19 -20.92 -0.10 -7.81
C PHE A 19 -20.82 -1.61 -7.54
N ILE A 20 -20.09 -2.02 -6.49
CA ILE A 20 -20.04 -3.44 -6.05
C ILE A 20 -20.46 -3.65 -4.59
N GLY A 21 -20.83 -2.58 -3.89
CA GLY A 21 -21.18 -2.60 -2.47
C GLY A 21 -19.96 -2.76 -1.56
N SER A 22 -20.19 -3.35 -0.39
CA SER A 22 -19.16 -3.62 0.61
C SER A 22 -18.96 -5.12 0.83
N GLY A 23 -17.79 -5.48 1.34
CA GLY A 23 -17.48 -6.86 1.68
C GLY A 23 -16.03 -7.04 2.10
N THR A 24 -15.64 -8.31 2.24
CA THR A 24 -14.28 -8.70 2.58
C THR A 24 -13.82 -9.84 1.68
N VAL A 25 -12.57 -9.82 1.26
CA VAL A 25 -11.89 -10.95 0.62
C VAL A 25 -10.63 -11.31 1.40
N GLU A 26 -10.09 -12.50 1.20
CA GLU A 26 -8.81 -12.89 1.79
C GLU A 26 -7.68 -12.02 1.23
N ASN A 27 -6.71 -11.64 2.09
CA ASN A 27 -5.47 -11.03 1.63
C ASN A 27 -4.51 -12.10 1.08
N SER A 28 -4.90 -12.66 -0.07
CA SER A 28 -4.16 -13.64 -0.84
C SER A 28 -4.16 -13.22 -2.32
N PRO A 29 -3.22 -13.72 -3.14
CA PRO A 29 -3.24 -13.47 -4.59
C PRO A 29 -4.58 -13.80 -5.23
N GLN A 30 -5.21 -14.90 -4.79
CA GLN A 30 -6.53 -15.33 -5.23
C GLN A 30 -7.62 -14.32 -4.83
N GLY A 31 -7.64 -13.87 -3.57
CA GLY A 31 -8.62 -12.88 -3.12
C GLY A 31 -8.49 -11.52 -3.81
N ILE A 32 -7.25 -11.09 -4.12
CA ILE A 32 -7.00 -9.87 -4.91
C ILE A 32 -7.58 -10.02 -6.32
N VAL A 33 -7.33 -11.15 -7.00
CA VAL A 33 -7.85 -11.42 -8.34
C VAL A 33 -9.38 -11.50 -8.33
N GLU A 34 -9.97 -12.15 -7.32
CA GLU A 34 -11.41 -12.23 -7.16
C GLU A 34 -12.05 -10.84 -7.05
N LEU A 35 -11.50 -9.99 -6.19
CA LEU A 35 -11.98 -8.62 -6.01
C LEU A 35 -11.83 -7.79 -7.29
N PHE A 36 -10.70 -7.91 -7.98
CA PHE A 36 -10.47 -7.25 -9.26
C PHE A 36 -11.52 -7.66 -10.30
N ASN A 37 -11.75 -8.96 -10.47
CA ASN A 37 -12.72 -9.48 -11.44
C ASN A 37 -14.14 -9.03 -11.10
N LYS A 38 -14.51 -9.05 -9.81
CA LYS A 38 -15.81 -8.54 -9.34
C LYS A 38 -15.99 -7.07 -9.68
N ALA A 39 -14.98 -6.23 -9.44
CA ALA A 39 -15.04 -4.81 -9.77
C ALA A 39 -15.13 -4.58 -11.28
N PHE A 40 -14.26 -5.26 -12.04
CA PHE A 40 -14.16 -5.10 -13.50
C PHE A 40 -15.43 -5.59 -14.24
N ALA A 41 -16.10 -6.63 -13.72
CA ALA A 41 -17.37 -7.10 -14.25
C ALA A 41 -18.50 -6.06 -14.11
N SER A 42 -18.42 -5.18 -13.11
CA SER A 42 -19.44 -4.15 -12.86
C SER A 42 -19.10 -2.79 -13.48
N SER A 43 -17.83 -2.41 -13.54
CA SER A 43 -17.38 -1.17 -14.19
C SER A 43 -15.97 -1.35 -14.75
N SER A 44 -15.76 -0.96 -16.00
CA SER A 44 -14.43 -0.92 -16.63
C SER A 44 -13.67 0.38 -16.34
N ASP A 45 -14.34 1.40 -15.80
CA ASP A 45 -13.75 2.71 -15.47
C ASP A 45 -13.84 2.97 -13.96
N PHE A 46 -12.83 2.53 -13.22
CA PHE A 46 -12.72 2.77 -11.79
C PHE A 46 -11.27 3.01 -11.37
N SER A 47 -11.10 3.68 -10.23
CA SER A 47 -9.84 3.82 -9.53
C SER A 47 -9.85 3.06 -8.21
N LEU A 48 -8.70 2.54 -7.83
CA LEU A 48 -8.46 1.97 -6.52
C LEU A 48 -7.92 3.06 -5.57
N VAL A 49 -8.51 3.16 -4.38
CA VAL A 49 -8.01 4.01 -3.30
C VAL A 49 -7.83 3.16 -2.04
N LEU A 50 -6.67 3.25 -1.41
CA LEU A 50 -6.37 2.50 -0.20
C LEU A 50 -5.47 3.29 0.75
N GLU A 51 -5.45 2.88 2.01
CA GLU A 51 -4.50 3.40 2.99
C GLU A 51 -3.08 2.89 2.71
N SER A 52 -2.07 3.74 2.89
CA SER A 52 -0.66 3.39 2.71
C SER A 52 -0.08 2.55 3.87
N THR A 53 -0.74 1.44 4.22
CA THR A 53 -0.40 0.61 5.39
C THR A 53 0.64 -0.45 5.02
N GLY A 54 1.92 -0.05 5.02
CA GLY A 54 3.07 -0.98 4.93
C GLY A 54 3.11 -1.89 3.70
N VAL A 55 3.74 -3.07 3.84
CA VAL A 55 4.04 -3.99 2.72
C VAL A 55 2.78 -4.62 2.12
N PHE A 56 1.75 -4.90 2.93
CA PHE A 56 0.53 -5.56 2.45
C PHE A 56 -0.23 -4.69 1.45
N SER A 57 -0.35 -3.40 1.73
CA SER A 57 -1.03 -2.44 0.86
C SER A 57 -0.30 -2.26 -0.48
N PHE A 58 1.03 -2.35 -0.48
CA PHE A 58 1.83 -2.26 -1.71
C PHE A 58 1.51 -3.37 -2.70
N ASN A 59 1.32 -4.61 -2.24
CA ASN A 59 1.04 -5.74 -3.13
C ASN A 59 -0.31 -5.56 -3.85
N VAL A 60 -1.34 -5.12 -3.12
CA VAL A 60 -2.65 -4.82 -3.69
C VAL A 60 -2.55 -3.67 -4.69
N ALA A 61 -1.93 -2.55 -4.30
CA ALA A 61 -1.73 -1.40 -5.17
C ALA A 61 -0.97 -1.76 -6.46
N ASN A 62 0.12 -2.50 -6.33
CA ASN A 62 0.92 -2.92 -7.47
C ASN A 62 0.12 -3.81 -8.41
N PHE A 63 -0.67 -4.77 -7.89
CA PHE A 63 -1.50 -5.64 -8.73
C PHE A 63 -2.48 -4.84 -9.59
N PHE A 64 -3.23 -3.91 -8.98
CA PHE A 64 -4.20 -3.09 -9.72
C PHE A 64 -3.51 -2.15 -10.70
N PHE A 65 -2.37 -1.56 -10.32
CA PHE A 65 -1.57 -0.70 -11.20
C PHE A 65 -1.04 -1.45 -12.43
N GLN A 66 -0.53 -2.68 -12.27
CA GLN A 66 -0.09 -3.51 -13.41
C GLN A 66 -1.24 -3.88 -14.35
N ASN A 67 -2.49 -3.89 -13.86
CA ASN A 67 -3.70 -4.12 -14.64
C ASN A 67 -4.34 -2.81 -15.15
N ASN A 68 -3.57 -1.73 -15.26
CA ASN A 68 -4.00 -0.42 -15.77
C ASN A 68 -5.13 0.26 -15.00
N VAL A 69 -5.33 -0.09 -13.72
CA VAL A 69 -6.25 0.63 -12.85
C VAL A 69 -5.49 1.78 -12.17
N PRO A 70 -5.98 3.04 -12.24
CA PRO A 70 -5.41 4.13 -11.47
C PRO A 70 -5.48 3.85 -9.97
N VAL A 71 -4.34 3.96 -9.27
CA VAL A 71 -4.25 3.67 -7.84
C VAL A 71 -3.81 4.91 -7.08
N PHE A 72 -4.48 5.18 -5.96
CA PHE A 72 -4.21 6.31 -5.08
C PHE A 72 -4.08 5.89 -3.62
N TRP A 73 -3.24 6.62 -2.90
CA TRP A 73 -3.06 6.50 -1.47
C TRP A 73 -3.83 7.56 -0.71
N VAL A 74 -4.43 7.13 0.39
CA VAL A 74 -4.71 8.00 1.53
C VAL A 74 -3.55 7.87 2.51
N LYS A 75 -2.94 9.00 2.90
CA LYS A 75 -1.90 9.01 3.93
C LYS A 75 -2.49 8.61 5.28
N THR A 76 -1.91 7.59 5.93
CA THR A 76 -2.30 7.10 7.26
C THR A 76 -2.41 8.24 8.29
N ASP A 77 -1.49 9.20 8.27
CA ASP A 77 -1.49 10.34 9.21
C ASP A 77 -2.75 11.22 9.09
N ASN A 78 -3.30 11.32 7.88
CA ASN A 78 -4.45 12.17 7.60
C ASN A 78 -5.78 11.48 7.90
N ILE A 79 -5.82 10.15 8.00
CA ILE A 79 -7.07 9.40 8.24
C ILE A 79 -7.70 9.81 9.58
N LYS A 80 -6.88 10.04 10.62
CA LYS A 80 -7.38 10.52 11.91
C LYS A 80 -8.03 11.90 11.80
N LEU A 81 -7.41 12.80 11.03
CA LEU A 81 -7.94 14.15 10.78
C LEU A 81 -9.27 14.08 10.03
N TYR A 82 -9.32 13.32 8.93
CA TYR A 82 -10.53 13.17 8.13
C TYR A 82 -11.66 12.48 8.90
N ARG A 83 -11.35 11.49 9.74
CA ARG A 83 -12.34 10.86 10.62
C ARG A 83 -13.04 11.88 11.51
N LYS A 84 -12.29 12.85 12.05
CA LYS A 84 -12.83 13.97 12.84
C LYS A 84 -13.63 14.94 11.98
N ILE A 85 -13.12 15.38 10.83
CA ILE A 85 -13.81 16.30 9.91
C ILE A 85 -15.15 15.71 9.45
N LEU A 86 -15.20 14.40 9.23
CA LEU A 86 -16.38 13.69 8.76
C LEU A 86 -17.30 13.20 9.88
N ASN A 87 -17.00 13.50 11.15
CA ASN A 87 -17.73 13.03 12.34
C ASN A 87 -18.00 11.50 12.30
N ARG A 88 -17.02 10.72 11.83
CA ARG A 88 -17.15 9.26 11.73
C ARG A 88 -16.68 8.60 13.03
N PRO A 89 -17.46 7.67 13.62
CA PRO A 89 -17.02 6.94 14.80
C PRO A 89 -15.79 6.08 14.48
N LYS A 90 -14.92 5.84 15.48
CA LYS A 90 -13.87 4.83 15.36
C LYS A 90 -14.54 3.46 15.51
N THR A 91 -14.59 2.68 14.44
CA THR A 91 -15.21 1.36 14.43
C THR A 91 -14.27 0.36 13.78
N ASP A 92 -14.27 -0.89 14.24
CA ASP A 92 -13.41 -1.96 13.70
C ASP A 92 -13.76 -2.42 12.27
N LYS A 93 -14.82 -1.88 11.66
CA LYS A 93 -15.34 -2.31 10.35
C LYS A 93 -15.45 -1.21 9.27
N ILE A 94 -15.20 0.06 9.59
CA ILE A 94 -15.50 1.21 8.70
C ILE A 94 -14.22 1.99 8.36
N ASP A 95 -13.17 1.29 7.94
CA ASP A 95 -11.99 1.94 7.38
C ASP A 95 -12.13 2.10 5.85
N ALA A 96 -12.71 1.13 5.13
CA ALA A 96 -12.94 1.24 3.69
C ALA A 96 -13.97 2.33 3.31
N GLU A 97 -15.09 2.45 4.03
CA GLU A 97 -16.09 3.53 3.84
C GLU A 97 -15.53 4.92 4.16
N LEU A 98 -14.61 5.00 5.14
CA LEU A 98 -13.91 6.24 5.45
C LEU A 98 -12.96 6.62 4.32
N ILE A 99 -12.16 5.66 3.83
CA ILE A 99 -11.29 5.85 2.66
C ILE A 99 -12.12 6.31 1.45
N PHE A 100 -13.26 5.68 1.18
CA PHE A 100 -14.19 6.10 0.14
C PHE A 100 -14.67 7.54 0.35
N SER A 101 -15.12 7.87 1.56
CA SER A 101 -15.59 9.22 1.89
C SER A 101 -14.50 10.28 1.68
N ILE A 102 -13.24 9.95 1.98
CA ILE A 102 -12.09 10.84 1.76
C ILE A 102 -11.87 11.02 0.26
N ALA A 103 -11.83 9.93 -0.50
CA ALA A 103 -11.61 9.97 -1.95
C ALA A 103 -12.70 10.80 -2.66
N SER A 104 -13.96 10.64 -2.25
CA SER A 104 -15.09 11.33 -2.86
C SER A 104 -15.18 12.81 -2.46
N LYS A 105 -14.77 13.19 -1.24
CA LYS A 105 -14.92 14.57 -0.73
C LYS A 105 -13.65 15.42 -0.80
N PHE A 106 -12.49 14.79 -0.79
CA PHE A 106 -11.17 15.43 -0.75
C PHE A 106 -10.22 14.78 -1.78
N PRO A 107 -10.59 14.72 -3.07
CA PRO A 107 -9.77 14.08 -4.10
C PRO A 107 -8.37 14.69 -4.23
N GLU A 108 -8.21 15.99 -3.91
CA GLU A 108 -6.94 16.71 -3.89
C GLU A 108 -5.96 16.21 -2.82
N SER A 109 -6.45 15.47 -1.83
CA SER A 109 -5.63 14.89 -0.76
C SER A 109 -4.99 13.55 -1.13
N LEU A 110 -5.42 12.96 -2.25
CA LEU A 110 -4.98 11.66 -2.72
C LEU A 110 -3.58 11.76 -3.35
N VAL A 111 -2.73 10.79 -3.02
CA VAL A 111 -1.39 10.69 -3.60
C VAL A 111 -1.36 9.57 -4.63
N PRO A 112 -1.00 9.83 -5.89
CA PRO A 112 -0.89 8.77 -6.89
C PRO A 112 0.11 7.69 -6.48
N PHE A 113 -0.24 6.42 -6.69
CA PHE A 113 0.69 5.31 -6.54
C PHE A 113 1.73 5.35 -7.65
N VAL A 114 2.99 5.16 -7.26
CA VAL A 114 4.10 4.97 -8.18
C VAL A 114 4.81 3.69 -7.80
N ASN A 115 5.00 2.80 -8.78
CA ASN A 115 5.76 1.58 -8.55
C ASN A 115 7.26 1.87 -8.46
N ASN A 116 7.73 2.12 -7.24
CA ASN A 116 9.16 2.33 -6.94
C ASN A 116 9.89 1.03 -6.57
N SER A 117 9.34 -0.15 -6.88
CA SER A 117 9.92 -1.44 -6.47
C SER A 117 11.37 -1.62 -6.92
N TYR A 118 11.70 -1.19 -8.14
CA TYR A 118 13.07 -1.23 -8.67
C TYR A 118 14.02 -0.32 -7.89
N ILE A 119 13.61 0.92 -7.61
CA ILE A 119 14.42 1.87 -6.84
C ILE A 119 14.64 1.33 -5.41
N ILE A 120 13.62 0.74 -4.80
CA ILE A 120 13.71 0.14 -3.46
C ILE A 120 14.63 -1.09 -3.48
N SER A 121 14.61 -1.92 -4.52
CA SER A 121 15.49 -3.08 -4.63
C SER A 121 16.96 -2.68 -4.81
N GLU A 122 17.23 -1.67 -5.63
CA GLU A 122 18.55 -1.03 -5.80
C GLU A 122 19.09 -0.50 -4.46
N LEU A 123 18.28 0.29 -3.74
CA LEU A 123 18.67 0.84 -2.43
C LEU A 123 18.98 -0.25 -1.40
N ARG A 124 18.19 -1.34 -1.38
CA ARG A 124 18.44 -2.51 -0.53
C ARG A 124 19.75 -3.19 -0.89
N ASN A 125 20.06 -3.33 -2.19
CA ASN A 125 21.32 -3.91 -2.65
C ASN A 125 22.51 -3.04 -2.22
N LEU A 126 22.44 -1.74 -2.46
CA LEU A 126 23.48 -0.79 -2.04
C LEU A 126 23.73 -0.83 -0.53
N THR A 127 22.68 -0.89 0.27
CA THR A 127 22.80 -0.99 1.74
C THR A 127 23.53 -2.27 2.16
N ARG A 128 23.24 -3.42 1.52
CA ARG A 128 23.93 -4.69 1.79
C ARG A 128 25.41 -4.63 1.41
N LEU A 129 25.71 -4.05 0.25
CA LEU A 129 27.10 -3.87 -0.20
C LEU A 129 27.88 -2.95 0.73
N TYR A 130 27.28 -1.85 1.16
CA TYR A 130 27.88 -0.93 2.14
C TYR A 130 28.18 -1.63 3.48
N LEU A 131 27.23 -2.41 3.99
CA LEU A 131 27.42 -3.16 5.23
C LEU A 131 28.58 -4.17 5.09
N LYS A 132 28.59 -4.95 4.00
CA LYS A 132 29.66 -5.91 3.70
C LYS A 132 31.03 -5.22 3.61
N PHE A 133 31.10 -4.07 2.96
CA PHE A 133 32.34 -3.31 2.84
C PHE A 133 32.87 -2.83 4.21
N ASN A 134 31.98 -2.40 5.11
CA ASN A 134 32.36 -2.03 6.48
C ASN A 134 32.87 -3.23 7.29
N GLU A 135 32.24 -4.40 7.14
CA GLU A 135 32.72 -5.64 7.77
C GLU A 135 34.11 -6.04 7.25
N ASP A 136 34.33 -5.93 5.94
CA ASP A 136 35.62 -6.20 5.32
C ASP A 136 36.70 -5.23 5.81
N ILE A 137 36.39 -3.93 5.92
CA ILE A 137 37.29 -2.92 6.53
C ILE A 137 37.64 -3.30 7.97
N ALA A 138 36.65 -3.68 8.79
CA ALA A 138 36.88 -4.06 10.18
C ALA A 138 37.80 -5.29 10.28
N ARG A 139 37.56 -6.31 9.43
CA ARG A 139 38.39 -7.51 9.36
C ARG A 139 39.82 -7.20 8.93
N LEU A 140 40.01 -6.34 7.93
CA LEU A 140 41.33 -5.93 7.45
C LEU A 140 42.09 -5.10 8.50
N LYS A 141 41.40 -4.23 9.25
CA LYS A 141 42.01 -3.51 10.38
C LYS A 141 42.54 -4.48 11.44
N LEU A 142 41.73 -5.45 11.86
CA LEU A 142 42.14 -6.47 12.84
C LEU A 142 43.34 -7.28 12.33
N ARG A 143 43.31 -7.72 11.07
CA ARG A 143 44.43 -8.45 10.46
C ARG A 143 45.71 -7.62 10.42
N ARG A 144 45.62 -6.33 10.09
CA ARG A 144 46.77 -5.43 10.12
C ARG A 144 47.38 -5.32 11.51
N PHE A 145 46.56 -5.17 12.56
CA PHE A 145 47.06 -5.16 13.94
C PHE A 145 47.77 -6.45 14.32
N SER A 146 47.26 -7.62 13.90
CA SER A 146 47.92 -8.90 14.19
C SER A 146 49.26 -9.12 13.46
N LEU A 147 49.52 -8.38 12.37
CA LEU A 147 50.75 -8.49 11.57
C LEU A 147 51.88 -7.58 12.08
N PHE A 148 51.56 -6.60 12.93
CA PHE A 148 52.51 -5.66 13.53
C PHE A 148 52.21 -5.57 15.05
N PRO A 149 52.61 -6.60 15.83
CA PRO A 149 52.37 -6.64 17.28
C PRO A 149 53.12 -5.56 18.05
#